data_AF-A0A9W9ACM3-F1
#
_entry.id   AF-A0A9W9ACM3-F1
#
_cell.length_a   1.000
_cell.length_b   1.000
_cell.length_c   1.000
_cell.angle_alpha   90.00
_cell.angle_beta   90.00
_cell.angle_gamma   90.00
#
_symmetry.space_group_name_H-M   'P 1'
#
loop_
_entity.id
_entity.type
_entity.pdbx_description
1 polymer ?
#
loop_
_entity_poly.entity_id
_entity_poly.type
_entity_poly.pdbx_seq_one_letter_code
_entity_poly.pdbx_strand_id
1 'polypeptide(L)'
;MLPSPLLEALPGPNDADALEQFLLRLRSIIGEIFPRDGNTRISASENATWVLVLNQLHDAFLVTFSFNDVWNAQPERVKLVEACLETIESILNRVDGALIARKEVPGSKNIPRKLFCGLFTLCYTLDLYADTDIVPRDGVSMPDALRDSACRIATLVLKRMGGSHSPTGDESMWKILRNIIEELLSSSQGESYVRLGW
;
A
#
# COMPACT_ATOMS: atom_id res chain seq x y z
N MET A 1 11.28 -10.22 16.48
CA MET A 1 12.32 -9.21 16.16
C MET A 1 12.39 -9.07 14.65
N LEU A 2 11.74 -8.05 14.09
CA LEU A 2 11.93 -7.71 12.68
C LEU A 2 13.34 -7.12 12.51
N PRO A 3 14.08 -7.50 11.46
CA PRO A 3 15.38 -6.91 11.22
C PRO A 3 15.21 -5.45 10.77
N SER A 4 15.79 -4.51 11.54
CA SER A 4 15.99 -3.10 11.16
C SER A 4 16.44 -2.84 9.70
N PRO A 5 17.21 -3.72 9.01
CA PRO A 5 17.70 -3.44 7.66
C PRO A 5 16.66 -3.33 6.52
N LEU A 6 15.36 -3.60 6.72
CA LEU A 6 14.37 -3.26 5.67
C LEU A 6 14.31 -1.75 5.41
N LEU A 7 14.64 -0.93 6.42
CA LEU A 7 14.43 0.51 6.43
C LEU A 7 15.60 1.30 5.81
N GLU A 8 16.79 0.70 5.64
CA GLU A 8 18.04 1.49 5.47
C GLU A 8 18.42 1.81 4.02
N ALA A 9 17.84 1.16 3.01
CA ALA A 9 18.03 1.57 1.62
C ALA A 9 16.91 1.04 0.73
N LEU A 10 15.91 1.88 0.45
CA LEU A 10 15.03 1.65 -0.68
C LEU A 10 15.87 1.78 -1.97
N PRO A 11 15.82 0.81 -2.88
CA PRO A 11 16.52 0.91 -4.14
C PRO A 11 16.04 2.15 -4.92
N GLY A 12 16.96 2.81 -5.62
CA GLY A 12 16.58 3.86 -6.55
C GLY A 12 15.63 3.31 -7.62
N PRO A 13 14.68 4.10 -8.14
CA PRO A 13 13.63 3.62 -9.04
C PRO A 13 14.12 3.08 -10.38
N ASN A 14 15.42 3.25 -10.70
CA ASN A 14 16.02 2.90 -11.99
C ASN A 14 17.06 1.77 -11.90
N ASP A 15 17.28 1.18 -10.71
CA ASP A 15 18.25 0.09 -10.52
C ASP A 15 17.51 -1.25 -10.43
N ALA A 16 17.42 -1.96 -11.56
CA ALA A 16 16.68 -3.22 -11.66
C ALA A 16 17.22 -4.31 -10.72
N ASP A 17 18.55 -4.41 -10.59
CA ASP A 17 19.19 -5.40 -9.72
C ASP A 17 18.86 -5.11 -8.24
N ALA A 18 18.88 -3.83 -7.85
CA ALA A 18 18.54 -3.43 -6.50
C ALA A 18 17.03 -3.64 -6.20
N LEU A 19 16.15 -3.41 -7.18
CA LEU A 19 14.72 -3.71 -7.07
C LEU A 19 14.46 -5.21 -6.91
N GLU A 20 15.16 -6.06 -7.67
CA GLU A 20 15.05 -7.52 -7.55
C GLU A 20 15.57 -8.02 -6.20
N GLN A 21 16.70 -7.49 -5.72
CA GLN A 21 17.20 -7.84 -4.39
C GLN A 21 16.23 -7.41 -3.28
N PHE A 22 15.62 -6.23 -3.40
CA PHE A 22 14.61 -5.77 -2.46
C PHE A 22 13.37 -6.68 -2.49
N LEU A 23 12.90 -7.06 -3.68
CA LEU A 23 11.82 -8.01 -3.89
C LEU A 23 12.07 -9.34 -3.19
N LEU A 24 13.27 -9.91 -3.37
CA LEU A 24 13.67 -11.17 -2.73
C LEU A 24 13.67 -11.04 -1.20
N ARG A 25 14.19 -9.93 -0.67
CA ARG A 25 14.17 -9.67 0.78
C ARG A 25 12.75 -9.54 1.31
N LEU A 26 11.89 -8.78 0.62
CA LEU A 26 10.50 -8.59 0.99
C LEU A 26 9.76 -9.94 1.04
N ARG A 27 9.94 -10.77 0.00
CA ARG A 27 9.37 -12.12 -0.06
C ARG A 27 9.93 -13.06 1.01
N SER A 28 11.23 -13.00 1.32
CA SER A 28 11.83 -13.78 2.42
C SER A 28 11.18 -13.43 3.75
N ILE A 29 11.03 -12.13 4.03
CA ILE A 29 10.43 -11.62 5.26
C ILE A 29 8.96 -12.03 5.36
N ILE A 30 8.21 -11.95 4.25
CA ILE A 30 6.85 -12.46 4.21
C ILE A 30 6.83 -13.97 4.49
N GLY A 31 7.69 -14.76 3.83
CA GLY A 31 7.73 -16.21 4.00
C GLY A 31 8.08 -16.64 5.42
N GLU A 32 9.01 -15.95 6.07
CA GLU A 32 9.44 -16.22 7.45
C GLU A 32 8.38 -15.82 8.47
N ILE A 33 7.75 -14.66 8.30
CA ILE A 33 6.85 -14.09 9.30
C ILE A 33 5.41 -14.54 9.10
N PHE A 34 5.02 -14.75 7.84
CA PHE A 34 3.68 -15.12 7.44
C PHE A 34 3.70 -16.52 6.82
N PRO A 35 3.96 -17.59 7.61
CA PRO A 35 3.94 -18.94 7.09
C PRO A 35 2.60 -19.23 6.40
N ARG A 36 2.66 -20.01 5.32
CA ARG A 36 1.53 -20.27 4.42
C ARG A 36 0.35 -20.96 5.12
N ASP A 37 0.62 -21.60 6.26
CA ASP A 37 -0.35 -22.41 7.02
C ASP A 37 -1.31 -21.56 7.91
N GLY A 38 -1.30 -20.24 7.74
CA GLY A 38 -2.54 -19.51 7.46
C GLY A 38 -3.35 -18.94 8.62
N ASN A 39 -3.10 -19.25 9.89
CA ASN A 39 -3.94 -18.73 11.00
C ASN A 39 -3.23 -18.04 12.15
N THR A 40 -1.89 -17.94 12.11
CA THR A 40 -1.16 -17.25 13.19
C THR A 40 -1.41 -15.75 13.10
N ARG A 41 -2.19 -15.22 14.05
CA ARG A 41 -2.35 -13.78 14.23
C ARG A 41 -1.11 -13.22 14.93
N ILE A 42 -0.64 -12.08 14.43
CA ILE A 42 0.47 -11.36 15.04
C ILE A 42 -0.09 -10.43 16.12
N SER A 43 0.52 -10.50 17.30
CA SER A 43 0.16 -9.70 18.45
C SER A 43 0.25 -8.20 18.15
N ALA A 44 -0.68 -7.45 18.73
CA ALA A 44 -0.74 -5.99 18.66
C ALA A 44 0.50 -5.32 19.31
N SER A 45 1.36 -6.06 20.02
CA SER A 45 2.63 -5.54 20.55
C SER A 45 3.66 -5.21 19.46
N GLU A 46 3.62 -5.89 18.31
CA GLU A 46 4.54 -5.65 17.19
C GLU A 46 3.99 -4.65 16.15
N ASN A 47 2.84 -4.06 16.44
CA ASN A 47 2.09 -3.18 15.55
C ASN A 47 2.90 -1.97 15.06
N ALA A 48 3.71 -1.36 15.93
CA ALA A 48 4.51 -0.19 15.58
C ALA A 48 5.43 -0.45 14.38
N THR A 49 6.05 -1.64 14.31
CA THR A 49 6.92 -1.99 13.20
C THR A 49 6.12 -2.16 11.91
N TRP A 50 4.95 -2.81 11.97
CA TRP A 50 4.10 -3.00 10.80
C TRP A 50 3.54 -1.70 10.25
N VAL A 51 3.21 -0.74 11.13
CA VAL A 51 2.80 0.61 10.74
C VAL A 51 3.91 1.32 9.96
N LEU A 52 5.17 1.18 10.39
CA LEU A 52 6.32 1.73 9.67
C LEU A 52 6.51 1.08 8.31
N VAL A 53 6.43 -0.26 8.24
CA VAL A 53 6.51 -1.01 6.97
C VAL A 53 5.41 -0.55 6.01
N LEU A 54 4.15 -0.46 6.47
CA LEU A 54 3.04 0.02 5.66
C LEU A 54 3.27 1.45 5.14
N ASN A 55 3.77 2.35 5.98
CA ASN A 55 4.07 3.72 5.57
C ASN A 55 5.16 3.76 4.50
N GLN A 56 6.20 2.95 4.65
CA GLN A 56 7.28 2.89 3.66
C GLN A 56 6.83 2.27 2.34
N LEU A 57 6.06 1.18 2.37
CA LEU A 57 5.51 0.59 1.15
C LEU A 57 4.63 1.59 0.39
N HIS A 58 3.84 2.38 1.12
CA HIS A 58 3.08 3.49 0.56
C HIS A 58 3.98 4.53 -0.10
N ASP A 59 4.91 5.13 0.68
CA ASP A 59 5.71 6.27 0.24
C ASP A 59 6.68 5.88 -0.90
N ALA A 60 7.21 4.65 -0.88
CA ALA A 60 8.21 4.18 -1.84
C ALA A 60 7.61 3.66 -3.15
N PHE A 61 6.45 3.00 -3.10
CA PHE A 61 5.97 2.21 -4.24
C PHE A 61 4.58 2.62 -4.73
N LEU A 62 3.61 2.80 -3.83
CA LEU A 62 2.26 3.15 -4.26
C LEU A 62 2.20 4.56 -4.88
N VAL A 63 2.88 5.53 -4.27
CA VAL A 63 2.88 6.92 -4.73
C VAL A 63 3.80 7.14 -5.93
N THR A 64 4.88 6.37 -6.04
CA THR A 64 5.87 6.59 -7.11
C THR A 64 5.48 5.94 -8.43
N PHE A 65 4.59 4.94 -8.41
CA PHE A 65 4.15 4.23 -9.61
C PHE A 65 3.31 5.15 -10.51
N SER A 66 3.84 5.48 -11.68
CA SER A 66 3.24 6.42 -12.63
C SER A 66 3.06 5.82 -14.03
N PHE A 67 2.28 6.51 -14.85
CA PHE A 67 1.88 6.08 -16.20
C PHE A 67 3.01 6.17 -17.27
N ASN A 68 4.23 6.60 -16.91
CA ASN A 68 5.28 6.91 -17.89
C ASN A 68 6.02 5.65 -18.41
N ASP A 69 5.39 4.92 -19.35
CA ASP A 69 5.95 3.78 -20.11
C ASP A 69 6.52 2.62 -19.28
N VAL A 70 6.11 2.52 -18.01
CA VAL A 70 6.67 1.56 -17.05
C VAL A 70 6.36 0.11 -17.43
N TRP A 71 5.21 -0.15 -18.03
CA TRP A 71 4.70 -1.52 -18.13
C TRP A 71 5.59 -2.45 -18.97
N ASN A 72 5.92 -2.02 -20.19
CA ASN A 72 6.74 -2.81 -21.10
C ASN A 72 8.24 -2.55 -20.90
N ALA A 73 8.62 -1.38 -20.36
CA ALA A 73 10.02 -1.01 -20.17
C ALA A 73 10.61 -1.49 -18.84
N GLN A 74 9.79 -1.67 -17.79
CA GLN A 74 10.25 -1.98 -16.42
C GLN A 74 9.36 -3.05 -15.76
N PRO A 75 9.35 -4.31 -16.26
CA PRO A 75 8.53 -5.38 -15.69
C PRO A 75 8.87 -5.70 -14.22
N GLU A 76 10.10 -5.42 -13.78
CA GLU A 76 10.54 -5.55 -12.38
C GLU A 76 9.75 -4.64 -11.45
N ARG A 77 9.38 -3.44 -11.94
CA ARG A 77 8.61 -2.47 -11.18
C ARG A 77 7.15 -2.91 -11.01
N VAL A 78 6.58 -3.55 -12.03
CA VAL A 78 5.24 -4.16 -11.95
C VAL A 78 5.24 -5.29 -10.92
N LYS A 79 6.23 -6.18 -10.97
CA LYS A 79 6.42 -7.25 -9.98
C LYS A 79 6.62 -6.72 -8.56
N LEU A 80 7.27 -5.58 -8.41
CA LEU A 80 7.46 -4.91 -7.12
C LEU A 80 6.14 -4.39 -6.56
N VAL A 81 5.33 -3.69 -7.37
CA VAL A 81 4.00 -3.24 -6.94
C VAL A 81 3.15 -4.44 -6.52
N GLU A 82 3.16 -5.52 -7.30
CA GLU A 82 2.46 -6.76 -6.96
C GLU A 82 2.88 -7.30 -5.59
N ALA A 83 4.19 -7.46 -5.35
CA ALA A 83 4.70 -7.94 -4.06
C ALA A 83 4.36 -6.98 -2.91
N CYS A 84 4.35 -5.66 -3.16
CA CYS A 84 3.93 -4.67 -2.16
C CYS A 84 2.45 -4.83 -1.79
N LEU A 85 1.57 -5.03 -2.79
CA LEU A 85 0.14 -5.27 -2.56
C LEU A 85 -0.07 -6.56 -1.75
N GLU A 86 0.60 -7.65 -2.10
CA GLU A 86 0.56 -8.91 -1.34
C GLU A 86 1.03 -8.73 0.11
N THR A 87 2.08 -7.93 0.32
CA THR A 87 2.61 -7.63 1.65
C THR A 87 1.59 -6.84 2.48
N ILE A 88 1.01 -5.79 1.88
CA ILE A 88 0.00 -4.96 2.55
C ILE A 88 -1.21 -5.83 2.91
N GLU A 89 -1.72 -6.63 1.97
CA GLU A 89 -2.84 -7.54 2.22
C GLU A 89 -2.54 -8.52 3.35
N SER A 90 -1.34 -9.11 3.36
CA SER A 90 -0.90 -10.04 4.40
C SER A 90 -0.84 -9.38 5.78
N ILE A 91 -0.27 -8.18 5.87
CA ILE A 91 -0.22 -7.39 7.12
C ILE A 91 -1.63 -7.08 7.59
N LEU A 92 -2.49 -6.55 6.72
CA LEU A 92 -3.86 -6.17 7.07
C LEU A 92 -4.72 -7.34 7.53
N ASN A 93 -4.45 -8.55 7.04
CA ASN A 93 -5.19 -9.74 7.43
C ASN A 93 -4.66 -10.38 8.73
N ARG A 94 -3.36 -10.30 9.00
CA ARG A 94 -2.72 -11.06 10.08
C ARG A 94 -2.29 -10.25 11.29
N VAL A 95 -2.08 -8.94 11.16
CA VAL A 95 -1.63 -8.07 12.24
C VAL A 95 -2.81 -7.37 12.90
N ASP A 96 -3.12 -7.77 14.14
CA ASP A 96 -4.25 -7.20 14.86
C ASP A 96 -4.01 -5.71 15.19
N GLY A 97 -4.96 -4.89 14.74
CA GLY A 97 -4.93 -3.46 14.93
C GLY A 97 -3.91 -2.71 14.08
N ALA A 98 -3.36 -3.28 13.00
CA ALA A 98 -2.34 -2.64 12.15
C ALA A 98 -2.70 -1.21 11.67
N LEU A 99 -4.00 -0.89 11.60
CA LEU A 99 -4.54 0.40 11.18
C LEU A 99 -5.12 1.24 12.34
N ILE A 100 -5.03 0.76 13.58
CA ILE A 100 -5.50 1.51 14.75
C ILE A 100 -4.44 2.54 15.11
N ALA A 101 -4.82 3.81 15.04
CA ALA A 101 -3.96 4.92 15.42
C ALA A 101 -3.45 4.77 16.86
N ARG A 102 -2.12 4.84 17.05
CA ARG A 102 -1.49 4.83 18.38
C ARG A 102 -0.77 6.14 18.61
N LYS A 103 -0.99 6.75 19.78
CA LYS A 103 -0.34 8.02 20.15
C LYS A 103 1.19 7.92 20.14
N GLU A 104 1.72 6.73 20.36
CA GLU A 104 3.16 6.47 20.52
C GLU A 104 3.92 6.29 19.20
N VAL A 105 3.22 6.10 18.08
CA VAL A 105 3.87 5.86 16.77
C VAL A 105 3.66 7.09 15.87
N PRO A 106 4.71 7.89 15.61
CA PRO A 106 4.64 9.03 14.70
C PRO A 106 4.08 8.62 13.33
N GLY A 107 3.18 9.43 12.77
CA GLY A 107 2.57 9.17 11.46
C GLY A 107 1.45 8.12 11.45
N SER A 108 1.27 7.33 12.52
CA SER A 108 0.28 6.22 12.56
C SER A 108 -1.17 6.65 12.35
N LYS A 109 -1.54 7.87 12.78
CA LYS A 109 -2.90 8.40 12.67
C LYS A 109 -3.41 8.48 11.24
N ASN A 110 -2.50 8.67 10.28
CA ASN A 110 -2.86 8.93 8.89
C ASN A 110 -2.59 7.72 7.98
N ILE A 111 -2.06 6.61 8.50
CA ILE A 111 -1.71 5.45 7.68
C ILE A 111 -2.90 4.85 6.92
N PRO A 112 -4.07 4.62 7.54
CA PRO A 112 -5.19 4.04 6.81
C PRO A 112 -5.63 4.96 5.65
N ARG A 113 -5.65 6.26 5.91
CA ARG A 113 -5.96 7.29 4.91
C ARG A 113 -4.92 7.31 3.78
N LYS A 114 -3.64 7.38 4.12
CA LYS A 114 -2.53 7.33 3.16
C LYS A 114 -2.63 6.09 2.28
N LEU A 115 -2.73 4.90 2.88
CA LEU A 115 -2.86 3.65 2.14
C LEU A 115 -4.06 3.69 1.19
N PHE A 116 -5.22 4.15 1.65
CA PHE A 116 -6.39 4.26 0.78
C PHE A 116 -6.14 5.19 -0.40
N CYS A 117 -5.62 6.40 -0.16
CA CYS A 117 -5.31 7.35 -1.23
C CYS A 117 -4.27 6.78 -2.21
N GLY A 118 -3.19 6.17 -1.72
CA GLY A 118 -2.17 5.53 -2.56
C GLY A 118 -2.71 4.37 -3.40
N LEU A 119 -3.57 3.53 -2.82
CA LEU A 119 -4.23 2.45 -3.56
C LEU A 119 -5.21 2.99 -4.61
N PHE A 120 -5.95 4.06 -4.30
CA PHE A 120 -6.86 4.69 -5.24
C PHE A 120 -6.12 5.35 -6.41
N THR A 121 -5.03 6.07 -6.12
CA THR A 121 -4.14 6.62 -7.15
C THR A 121 -3.54 5.51 -8.01
N LEU A 122 -3.13 4.39 -7.41
CA LEU A 122 -2.66 3.23 -8.17
C LEU A 122 -3.75 2.68 -9.09
N CYS A 123 -4.99 2.52 -8.63
CA CYS A 123 -6.10 2.09 -9.49
C CYS A 123 -6.30 3.04 -10.68
N TYR A 124 -6.31 4.36 -10.44
CA TYR A 124 -6.40 5.35 -11.51
C TYR A 124 -5.25 5.21 -12.52
N THR A 125 -4.01 5.09 -12.05
CA THR A 125 -2.84 4.87 -12.94
C THR A 125 -2.97 3.59 -13.74
N LEU A 126 -3.51 2.51 -13.15
CA LEU A 126 -3.73 1.23 -13.83
C LEU A 126 -4.85 1.30 -14.87
N ASP A 127 -5.89 2.10 -14.63
CA ASP A 127 -6.95 2.35 -15.61
C ASP A 127 -6.43 3.09 -16.85
N LEU A 128 -5.45 3.99 -16.69
CA LEU A 128 -4.79 4.63 -17.85
C LEU A 128 -4.07 3.60 -18.75
N TYR A 129 -3.60 2.49 -18.17
CA TYR A 129 -2.98 1.40 -18.93
C TYR A 129 -3.99 0.47 -19.62
N ALA A 130 -5.28 0.50 -19.25
CA ALA A 130 -6.30 -0.37 -19.84
C ALA A 130 -6.47 -0.14 -21.35
N ASP A 131 -6.22 1.09 -21.81
CA ASP A 131 -6.31 1.47 -23.23
C ASP A 131 -4.97 1.34 -23.98
N THR A 132 -3.93 0.80 -23.34
CA THR A 132 -2.60 0.65 -23.95
C THR A 132 -2.36 -0.76 -24.46
N ASP A 133 -1.67 -0.89 -25.59
CA ASP A 133 -1.27 -2.18 -26.17
C ASP A 133 -0.16 -2.85 -25.35
N ILE A 134 -0.52 -3.40 -24.19
CA ILE A 134 0.38 -4.15 -23.32
C ILE A 134 0.58 -5.56 -23.86
N VAL A 135 1.84 -5.93 -24.05
CA VAL A 135 2.20 -7.29 -24.46
C VAL A 135 2.30 -8.15 -23.20
N PRO A 136 1.48 -9.21 -23.04
CA PRO A 136 1.60 -10.12 -21.90
C PRO A 136 3.01 -10.72 -21.82
N ARG A 137 3.57 -10.78 -20.61
CA ARG A 137 4.88 -11.40 -20.34
C ARG A 137 4.76 -12.38 -19.19
N ASP A 138 5.51 -13.47 -19.27
CA ASP A 138 5.51 -14.51 -18.24
C ASP A 138 5.91 -13.94 -16.87
N GLY A 139 5.07 -14.18 -15.88
CA GLY A 139 5.28 -13.75 -14.50
C GLY A 139 5.15 -12.24 -14.27
N VAL A 140 4.54 -11.48 -15.20
CA VAL A 140 4.16 -10.08 -15.00
C VAL A 140 2.64 -10.00 -15.00
N SER A 141 2.05 -9.57 -13.89
CA SER A 141 0.61 -9.34 -13.80
C SER A 141 0.14 -8.30 -14.82
N MET A 142 -1.11 -8.41 -15.28
CA MET A 142 -1.77 -7.42 -16.17
C MET A 142 -2.37 -6.26 -15.36
N PRO A 143 -2.62 -5.08 -15.97
CA PRO A 143 -3.14 -3.91 -15.25
C PRO A 143 -4.44 -4.19 -14.51
N ASP A 144 -5.40 -4.87 -15.16
CA ASP A 144 -6.68 -5.23 -14.54
C ASP A 144 -6.50 -6.10 -13.30
N ALA A 145 -5.57 -7.07 -13.33
CA ALA A 145 -5.31 -7.95 -12.20
C ALA A 145 -4.72 -7.18 -11.00
N LEU A 146 -3.77 -6.25 -11.25
CA LEU A 146 -3.25 -5.38 -10.20
C LEU A 146 -4.32 -4.42 -9.66
N ARG A 147 -5.19 -3.91 -10.54
CA ARG A 147 -6.28 -3.01 -10.15
C ARG A 147 -7.26 -3.71 -9.24
N ASP A 148 -7.67 -4.92 -9.60
CA ASP A 148 -8.58 -5.74 -8.78
C ASP A 148 -7.98 -6.04 -7.40
N SER A 149 -6.66 -6.30 -7.35
CA SER A 149 -5.92 -6.46 -6.10
C SER A 149 -5.91 -5.18 -5.26
N ALA A 150 -5.56 -4.04 -5.86
CA ALA A 150 -5.54 -2.74 -5.20
C ALA A 150 -6.94 -2.34 -4.67
N CYS A 151 -8.00 -2.54 -5.45
CA CYS A 151 -9.40 -2.31 -5.05
C CYS A 151 -9.82 -3.19 -3.87
N ARG A 152 -9.46 -4.48 -3.89
CA ARG A 152 -9.72 -5.41 -2.78
C ARG A 152 -9.02 -4.94 -1.51
N ILE A 153 -7.76 -4.55 -1.59
CA ILE A 153 -6.98 -4.04 -0.45
C ILE A 153 -7.54 -2.71 0.06
N ALA A 154 -7.92 -1.79 -0.82
CA ALA A 154 -8.55 -0.53 -0.43
C ALA A 154 -9.85 -0.76 0.34
N THR A 155 -10.64 -1.75 -0.08
CA THR A 155 -11.84 -2.19 0.65
C THR A 155 -11.49 -2.77 2.02
N LEU A 156 -10.41 -3.55 2.14
CA LEU A 156 -9.93 -4.05 3.43
C LEU A 156 -9.50 -2.90 4.37
N VAL A 157 -8.79 -1.89 3.84
CA VAL A 157 -8.42 -0.68 4.59
C VAL A 157 -9.67 0.01 5.14
N LEU A 158 -10.67 0.28 4.30
CA LEU A 158 -11.93 0.91 4.72
C LEU A 158 -12.68 0.10 5.79
N LYS A 159 -12.79 -1.22 5.61
CA LYS A 159 -13.43 -2.11 6.59
C LYS A 159 -12.73 -2.04 7.95
N ARG A 160 -11.40 -2.02 7.95
CA ARG A 160 -10.58 -1.94 9.17
C ARG A 160 -10.64 -0.56 9.83
N MET A 161 -10.81 0.52 9.06
CA MET A 161 -11.04 1.86 9.61
C MET A 161 -12.37 1.98 10.36
N GLY A 162 -13.41 1.27 9.92
CA GLY A 162 -14.74 1.27 10.56
C GLY A 162 -14.81 0.59 11.93
N GLY A 163 -13.70 0.04 12.44
CA GLY A 163 -13.65 -0.71 13.70
C GLY A 163 -14.30 -2.09 13.57
N SER A 164 -13.66 -3.14 14.11
CA SER A 164 -14.15 -4.51 13.91
C SER A 164 -15.50 -4.79 14.58
N HIS A 165 -15.88 -4.09 15.66
CA HIS A 165 -17.14 -4.29 16.36
C HIS A 165 -17.56 -3.04 17.14
N SER A 166 -18.51 -2.26 16.63
CA SER A 166 -19.47 -1.55 17.50
C SER A 166 -20.72 -1.17 16.69
N PRO A 167 -21.83 -1.91 16.83
CA PRO A 167 -23.12 -1.48 16.30
C PRO A 167 -23.69 -0.23 17.02
N THR A 168 -22.93 0.42 17.93
CA THR A 168 -23.46 1.43 18.85
C THR A 168 -22.58 2.68 19.00
N GLY A 169 -21.63 2.96 18.11
CA GLY A 169 -20.67 4.07 18.25
C GLY A 169 -20.57 5.02 17.05
N ASP A 170 -21.57 5.87 16.89
CA ASP A 170 -21.71 7.22 16.29
C ASP A 170 -20.79 7.82 15.18
N GLU A 171 -19.77 7.15 14.66
CA GLU A 171 -19.18 7.53 13.37
C GLU A 171 -19.39 6.42 12.35
N SER A 172 -20.44 6.58 11.54
CA SER A 172 -20.73 5.66 10.45
C SER A 172 -19.50 5.58 9.52
N MET A 173 -19.17 4.37 9.05
CA MET A 173 -18.13 4.11 8.05
C MET A 173 -18.26 5.04 6.82
N TRP A 174 -19.49 5.47 6.52
CA TRP A 174 -19.81 6.47 5.52
C TRP A 174 -19.23 7.86 5.79
N LYS A 175 -19.18 8.32 7.05
CA LYS A 175 -18.56 9.58 7.42
C LYS A 175 -17.05 9.55 7.17
N ILE A 176 -16.39 8.44 7.47
CA ILE A 176 -14.96 8.24 7.17
C ILE A 176 -14.74 8.27 5.66
N LEU A 177 -15.51 7.50 4.89
CA LEU A 177 -15.43 7.48 3.43
C LEU A 177 -15.68 8.88 2.84
N ARG A 178 -16.70 9.59 3.34
CA ARG A 178 -17.02 10.96 2.94
C ARG A 178 -15.85 11.90 3.21
N ASN A 179 -15.25 11.88 4.40
CA ASN A 179 -14.10 12.74 4.74
C ASN A 179 -12.90 12.45 3.83
N ILE A 180 -12.69 11.18 3.44
CA ILE A 180 -11.65 10.80 2.48
C ILE A 180 -11.97 11.40 1.10
N ILE A 181 -13.19 11.22 0.60
CA ILE A 181 -13.61 11.77 -0.70
C ILE A 181 -13.51 13.29 -0.72
N GLU A 182 -14.00 13.97 0.32
CA GLU A 182 -13.95 15.44 0.44
C GLU A 182 -12.52 15.97 0.41
N GLU A 183 -11.58 15.29 1.06
CA GLU A 183 -10.17 15.69 0.97
C GLU A 183 -9.57 15.42 -0.41
N LEU A 184 -9.84 14.26 -1.01
CA LEU A 184 -9.38 13.96 -2.37
C LEU A 184 -9.86 15.06 -3.34
N LEU A 185 -11.14 15.45 -3.23
CA LEU A 185 -11.70 16.56 -4.00
C LEU A 185 -11.03 17.90 -3.66
N SER A 186 -10.77 18.18 -2.38
CA SER A 186 -10.10 19.42 -1.96
C SER A 186 -8.67 19.51 -2.49
N SER A 187 -7.92 18.41 -2.50
CA SER A 187 -6.56 18.35 -3.04
C SER A 187 -6.54 18.57 -4.56
N SER A 188 -7.56 18.08 -5.28
CA SER A 188 -7.70 18.28 -6.73
C SER A 188 -8.01 19.73 -7.14
N GLN A 189 -8.62 20.51 -6.23
CA GLN A 189 -8.94 21.93 -6.48
C GLN A 189 -7.80 22.88 -6.09
N GLY A 190 -6.74 22.36 -5.45
CA GLY A 190 -5.62 23.12 -4.89
C GLY A 190 -4.37 23.24 -5.76
N GLU A 191 -4.28 22.56 -6.91
CA GLU A 191 -3.17 22.75 -7.85
C GLU A 191 -3.38 23.98 -8.75
N SER A 192 -3.49 25.13 -8.08
CA SER A 192 -3.12 26.43 -8.60
C SER A 192 -2.66 27.25 -7.40
N TYR A 193 -1.33 27.37 -7.26
CA TYR A 193 -0.60 28.07 -6.19
C TYR A 193 -0.52 27.35 -4.85
N VAL A 194 0.57 26.62 -4.59
CA VAL A 194 1.57 27.02 -3.57
C VAL A 194 2.84 26.20 -3.81
N ARG A 195 3.93 26.94 -4.07
CA ARG A 195 5.31 26.45 -4.05
C ARG A 195 5.62 25.75 -2.73
N LEU A 196 6.23 24.58 -2.87
CA LEU A 196 7.07 23.89 -1.90
C LEU A 196 7.78 24.86 -0.93
N GLY A 197 7.48 24.72 0.35
CA GLY A 197 8.29 25.16 1.47
C GLY A 197 8.46 23.96 2.40
N TRP A 198 9.47 23.14 2.13
CA TRP A 198 10.08 22.26 3.13
C TRP A 198 10.84 23.12 4.15
#